data_AF-A0A1J1LU04-F1
#
_entry.id   AF-A0A1J1LU04-F1
#
_cell.length_a   1.000
_cell.length_b   1.000
_cell.length_c   1.000
_cell.angle_alpha   90.00
_cell.angle_beta   90.00
_cell.angle_gamma   90.00
#
_symmetry.space_group_name_H-M   'P 1'
#
loop_
_entity.id
_entity.type
_entity.pdbx_description
1 polymer ?
#
loop_
_entity_poly.entity_id
_entity_poly.type
_entity_poly.pdbx_seq_one_letter_code
_entity_poly.pdbx_strand_id
1 'polypeptide(L)'
;MTDHDDIPQLDSKGLREFGLTTGAIIIGLFGVVLPLLLGHWPPRTWPWVLGTILILWALISPKTLNPVYHLWMKFGLFMGAINSKIILGVVFYVMIAPMGFIKRLFGSDSMQRQFNPNLSTYRVASKVRPKESMERPF
;
A
#
# COMPACT_ATOMS: atom_id res chain seq x y z
N MET A 1 -6.78 12.38 -19.08
CA MET A 1 -6.83 13.54 -18.17
C MET A 1 -6.57 13.02 -16.75
N THR A 2 -5.33 12.68 -16.44
CA THR A 2 -4.93 12.01 -15.18
C THR A 2 -3.95 12.93 -14.46
N ASP A 3 -4.47 13.67 -13.48
CA ASP A 3 -3.76 14.66 -12.67
C ASP A 3 -3.47 14.08 -11.27
N HIS A 4 -2.81 12.92 -11.20
CA HIS A 4 -2.69 12.15 -9.95
C HIS A 4 -1.28 11.72 -9.55
N ASP A 5 -0.24 12.06 -10.31
CA ASP A 5 1.15 11.65 -10.00
C ASP A 5 2.12 12.81 -9.80
N ASP A 6 1.62 14.06 -9.79
CA ASP A 6 2.48 15.22 -9.55
C ASP A 6 2.60 15.49 -8.04
N ILE A 7 3.81 15.36 -7.52
CA ILE A 7 4.15 15.69 -6.13
C ILE A 7 3.74 17.15 -5.90
N PRO A 8 2.82 17.44 -4.94
CA PRO A 8 2.30 18.78 -4.78
C PRO A 8 3.43 19.74 -4.39
N GLN A 9 3.55 20.83 -5.16
CA GLN A 9 4.52 21.88 -4.86
C GLN A 9 4.08 22.59 -3.59
N LEU A 10 4.87 22.45 -2.53
CA LEU A 10 4.58 23.05 -1.23
C LEU A 10 5.09 24.49 -1.20
N ASP A 11 4.33 25.37 -0.53
CA ASP A 11 4.81 26.70 -0.14
C ASP A 11 5.84 26.58 1.01
N SER A 12 6.62 27.63 1.24
CA SER A 12 7.62 27.78 2.30
C SER A 12 7.14 27.32 3.68
N LYS A 13 5.86 27.54 4.02
CA LYS A 13 5.25 27.03 5.25
C LYS A 13 5.13 25.50 5.27
N GLY A 14 4.71 24.90 4.17
CA GLY A 14 4.60 23.44 4.02
C GLY A 14 5.95 22.73 4.09
N LEU A 15 7.01 23.31 3.50
CA LEU A 15 8.36 22.76 3.62
C LEU A 15 8.89 22.81 5.06
N ARG A 16 8.54 23.86 5.81
CA ARG A 16 8.89 23.98 7.23
C ARG A 16 8.15 22.94 8.07
N GLU A 17 6.86 22.73 7.82
CA GLU A 17 6.07 21.69 8.49
C GLU A 17 6.61 20.28 8.17
N PHE A 18 6.99 20.01 6.93
CA PHE A 18 7.64 18.74 6.55
C PHE A 18 8.92 18.49 7.35
N GLY A 19 9.81 19.50 7.44
CA GLY A 19 11.05 19.37 8.20
C GLY A 19 10.81 19.21 9.70
N LEU A 20 9.89 19.98 10.27
CA LEU A 20 9.54 19.87 11.69
C LEU A 20 8.94 18.50 12.03
N THR A 21 7.99 18.02 11.23
CA THR A 21 7.34 16.71 11.45
C THR A 21 8.33 15.56 11.26
N THR A 22 9.11 15.56 10.17
CA THR A 22 10.12 14.52 9.90
C THR A 22 11.19 14.49 10.99
N GLY A 23 11.71 15.66 11.40
CA GLY A 23 12.70 15.75 12.46
C GLY A 23 12.16 15.29 13.82
N ALA A 24 10.93 15.67 14.16
CA ALA A 24 10.27 15.22 15.37
C ALA A 24 10.01 13.70 15.35
N ILE A 25 9.59 13.13 14.22
CA ILE A 25 9.43 11.69 14.06
C ILE A 25 10.76 10.96 14.22
N ILE A 26 11.86 11.47 13.64
CA ILE A 26 13.19 10.87 13.78
C ILE A 26 13.62 10.84 15.25
N ILE A 27 13.50 11.96 15.97
CA ILE A 27 13.87 12.04 17.39
C ILE A 27 12.95 11.17 18.25
N GLY A 28 11.63 11.29 18.07
CA GLY A 28 10.65 10.56 18.86
C GLY A 28 10.74 9.05 18.64
N LEU A 29 10.70 8.61 17.38
CA LEU A 29 10.68 7.17 17.06
C LEU A 29 12.04 6.52 17.29
N PHE A 30 13.12 7.08 16.74
CA PHE A 30 14.45 6.46 16.79
C PHE A 30 15.28 6.88 17.99
N GLY A 31 15.05 8.08 18.54
CA GLY A 31 15.76 8.57 19.71
C GLY A 31 15.14 8.16 21.04
N VAL A 32 13.82 7.95 21.10
CA VAL A 32 13.10 7.64 22.36
C VAL A 32 12.38 6.30 22.30
N VAL A 33 11.44 6.11 21.37
CA VAL A 33 10.53 4.95 21.34
C VAL A 33 11.28 3.64 21.08
N LEU A 34 12.15 3.59 20.07
CA LEU A 34 12.92 2.38 19.74
C LEU A 34 13.90 1.97 20.86
N PRO A 35 14.74 2.86 21.42
CA PRO A 35 15.59 2.52 22.56
C PRO A 35 14.81 2.02 23.78
N LEU A 36 13.63 2.61 24.04
CA LEU A 36 12.76 2.23 25.15
C LEU A 36 12.13 0.84 24.95
N LEU A 37 11.62 0.55 23.74
CA LEU A 37 11.00 -0.75 23.42
C LEU A 37 12.01 -1.88 23.34
N LEU A 38 13.18 -1.60 22.78
CA LEU A 38 14.22 -2.62 22.56
C LEU A 38 15.09 -2.81 23.81
N GLY A 39 15.09 -1.89 24.78
CA GLY A 39 15.92 -1.98 25.99
C GLY A 39 17.42 -1.77 25.73
N HIS A 40 17.78 -1.21 24.56
CA HIS A 40 19.17 -1.00 24.15
C HIS A 40 19.63 0.34 24.70
N TRP A 41 20.11 0.34 25.95
CA TRP A 41 20.81 1.49 26.53
C TRP A 41 22.31 1.34 26.29
N PRO A 42 23.00 2.35 25.72
CA PRO A 42 22.57 3.74 25.52
C PRO A 42 21.87 4.01 24.18
N PRO A 43 20.95 5.00 24.13
CA PRO A 43 20.32 5.43 22.90
C PRO A 43 21.39 5.91 21.91
N ARG A 44 21.34 5.40 20.68
CA ARG A 44 22.27 5.81 19.63
C ARG A 44 22.11 7.32 19.43
N THR A 45 23.21 8.07 19.43
CA THR A 45 23.18 9.55 19.40
C THR A 45 22.80 10.15 18.03
N TRP A 46 22.87 9.36 16.97
CA TRP A 46 22.63 9.82 15.60
C TRP A 46 21.22 10.40 15.33
N PRO A 47 20.08 9.92 15.89
CA PRO A 47 18.76 10.46 15.57
C PRO A 47 18.54 11.82 16.21
N TRP A 48 19.14 12.05 17.38
CA TRP A 48 19.12 13.35 18.06
C TRP A 48 19.85 14.41 17.24
N VAL A 49 21.05 14.08 16.74
CA VAL A 49 21.85 14.98 15.90
C VAL A 49 21.13 15.22 14.57
N LEU A 50 20.70 14.16 13.89
CA LEU A 50 20.06 14.26 12.58
C LEU A 50 18.73 15.02 12.63
N GLY A 51 17.88 14.72 13.62
CA GLY A 51 16.60 15.39 13.78
C GLY A 51 16.74 16.86 14.16
N THR A 52 17.71 17.21 15.03
CA THR A 52 17.97 18.60 15.40
C THR A 52 18.50 19.41 14.21
N ILE A 53 19.42 18.84 13.43
CA ILE A 53 19.93 19.47 12.20
C ILE A 53 18.78 19.71 11.23
N LEU A 54 17.89 18.73 11.05
CA LEU A 54 16.79 18.83 10.09
C LEU A 54 15.74 19.86 10.53
N ILE A 55 15.45 19.95 11.84
CA ILE A 55 14.58 20.99 12.42
C ILE A 55 15.20 22.38 12.25
N LEU A 56 16.49 22.55 12.57
CA LEU A 56 17.17 23.83 12.41
C LEU A 56 17.24 24.26 10.95
N TRP A 57 17.50 23.32 10.04
CA TRP A 57 17.52 23.58 8.60
C TRP A 57 16.14 24.00 8.08
N ALA A 58 15.08 23.37 8.58
CA ALA A 58 13.69 23.74 8.27
C ALA A 58 13.31 25.14 8.77
N LEU A 59 13.93 25.61 9.86
CA LEU A 59 13.72 26.96 10.41
C LEU A 59 14.51 28.03 9.65
N ILE A 60 15.76 27.73 9.27
CA ILE A 60 16.67 28.72 8.65
C ILE A 60 16.38 28.91 7.16
N SER A 61 16.21 27.81 6.40
CA SER A 61 15.98 27.89 4.95
C SER A 61 15.06 26.76 4.48
N PRO A 62 13.73 26.93 4.62
CA PRO A 62 12.78 25.93 4.14
C PRO A 62 12.83 25.76 2.62
N LYS A 63 13.16 26.82 1.85
CA LYS A 63 13.18 26.73 0.37
C LYS A 63 14.23 25.76 -0.18
N THR A 64 15.35 25.56 0.53
CA THR A 64 16.41 24.62 0.14
C THR A 64 16.02 23.16 0.40
N LEU A 65 15.01 22.91 1.24
CA LEU A 65 14.47 21.56 1.49
C LEU A 65 13.60 21.05 0.34
N ASN A 66 13.31 21.86 -0.67
CA ASN A 66 12.43 21.48 -1.78
C ASN A 66 12.90 20.24 -2.57
N PRO A 67 14.18 20.15 -3.02
CA PRO A 67 14.67 18.94 -3.68
C PRO A 67 14.66 17.71 -2.76
N VAL A 68 14.94 17.90 -1.47
CA VAL A 68 14.91 16.80 -0.48
C VAL A 68 13.48 16.28 -0.29
N TYR A 69 12.51 17.18 -0.16
CA TYR A 69 11.09 16.85 -0.08
C TYR A 69 10.63 16.09 -1.33
N HIS A 70 10.96 16.56 -2.53
CA HIS A 70 10.58 15.89 -3.77
C HIS A 70 11.18 14.49 -3.88
N LEU A 71 12.46 14.32 -3.53
CA LEU A 71 13.10 13.01 -3.53
C LEU A 71 12.44 12.06 -2.50
N TRP A 72 12.14 12.58 -1.31
CA TRP A 72 11.47 11.83 -0.25
C TRP A 72 10.06 11.39 -0.66
N MET A 73 9.29 12.30 -1.26
CA MET A 73 7.94 11.98 -1.76
C MET A 73 7.97 10.98 -2.90
N LYS A 74 8.93 11.09 -3.83
CA LYS A 74 9.12 10.09 -4.89
C LYS A 74 9.42 8.70 -4.30
N PHE A 75 10.25 8.65 -3.27
CA PHE A 75 10.51 7.40 -2.55
C PHE A 75 9.25 6.88 -1.86
N GLY A 76 8.46 7.75 -1.23
CA GLY A 76 7.17 7.40 -0.62
C GLY A 76 6.17 6.82 -1.63
N LEU A 77 6.04 7.41 -2.81
CA LEU A 77 5.18 6.90 -3.90
C LEU A 77 5.64 5.52 -4.37
N PHE A 78 6.95 5.33 -4.55
CA PHE A 78 7.51 4.04 -4.94
C PHE A 78 7.25 2.96 -3.87
N MET A 79 7.46 3.29 -2.60
CA MET A 79 7.14 2.42 -1.46
C MET A 79 5.65 2.11 -1.39
N GLY A 80 4.78 3.09 -1.67
CA GLY A 80 3.34 2.90 -1.74
C GLY A 80 2.94 1.91 -2.84
N ALA A 81 3.51 2.04 -4.03
CA ALA A 81 3.29 1.10 -5.12
C ALA A 81 3.75 -0.33 -4.78
N ILE A 82 4.87 -0.49 -4.06
CA ILE A 82 5.31 -1.79 -3.56
C ILE A 82 4.34 -2.31 -2.51
N ASN A 83 3.95 -1.49 -1.54
CA ASN A 83 3.06 -1.88 -0.45
C ASN A 83 1.71 -2.39 -0.96
N SER A 84 1.10 -1.70 -1.94
CA SER A 84 -0.15 -2.14 -2.56
C SER A 84 -0.02 -3.53 -3.21
N LYS A 85 1.11 -3.82 -3.87
CA LYS A 85 1.38 -5.15 -4.45
C LYS A 85 1.61 -6.20 -3.38
N ILE A 86 2.30 -5.86 -2.30
CA ILE A 86 2.51 -6.76 -1.16
C ILE A 86 1.18 -7.11 -0.51
N ILE A 87 0.35 -6.11 -0.19
CA ILE A 87 -0.97 -6.32 0.42
C ILE A 87 -1.83 -7.23 -0.47
N LEU A 88 -1.91 -6.93 -1.77
CA LEU A 88 -2.66 -7.76 -2.71
C LEU A 88 -2.11 -9.20 -2.78
N GLY A 89 -0.78 -9.35 -2.80
CA GLY A 89 -0.12 -10.65 -2.78
C GLY A 89 -0.44 -11.43 -1.51
N VAL A 90 -0.36 -10.79 -0.34
CA VAL A 90 -0.69 -11.40 0.95
C VAL A 90 -2.15 -11.84 0.97
N VAL A 91 -3.09 -10.97 0.60
CA VAL A 91 -4.52 -11.33 0.53
C VAL A 91 -4.75 -12.51 -0.43
N PHE A 92 -4.11 -12.49 -1.60
CA PHE A 92 -4.25 -13.59 -2.55
C PHE A 92 -3.71 -14.90 -1.98
N TYR A 93 -2.50 -14.93 -1.43
CA TYR A 93 -1.88 -16.18 -0.96
C TYR A 93 -2.38 -16.66 0.39
N VAL A 94 -2.91 -15.78 1.25
CA VAL A 94 -3.42 -16.14 2.58
C VAL A 94 -4.92 -16.44 2.57
N MET A 95 -5.70 -15.80 1.70
CA MET A 95 -7.15 -15.99 1.66
C MET A 95 -7.61 -16.73 0.41
N ILE A 96 -7.30 -16.20 -0.78
CA ILE A 96 -7.88 -16.68 -2.04
C ILE A 96 -7.28 -18.02 -2.47
N ALA A 97 -5.95 -18.13 -2.47
CA ALA A 97 -5.22 -19.32 -2.86
C ALA A 97 -5.55 -20.55 -1.99
N PRO A 98 -5.55 -20.48 -0.64
CA PRO A 98 -5.91 -21.63 0.18
C PRO A 98 -7.38 -21.99 0.00
N MET A 99 -8.29 -21.02 -0.19
CA MET A 99 -9.68 -21.33 -0.49
C MET A 99 -9.82 -22.12 -1.80
N GLY A 100 -9.07 -21.76 -2.84
CA GLY A 100 -8.99 -22.53 -4.08
C GLY A 100 -8.39 -23.92 -3.89
N PHE A 101 -7.34 -24.05 -3.07
CA PHE A 101 -6.70 -25.32 -2.76
C PHE A 101 -7.64 -26.25 -1.98
N ILE A 102 -8.32 -25.73 -0.96
CA ILE A 102 -9.36 -26.42 -0.18
C ILE A 102 -10.46 -26.91 -1.13
N LYS A 103 -10.99 -26.02 -1.97
CA LYS A 103 -12.04 -26.35 -2.94
C LYS A 103 -11.63 -27.48 -3.89
N ARG A 104 -10.38 -27.48 -4.33
CA ARG A 104 -9.77 -28.53 -5.15
C ARG A 104 -9.63 -29.85 -4.39
N LEU A 105 -9.24 -29.82 -3.12
CA LEU A 105 -9.12 -31.02 -2.28
C LEU A 105 -10.49 -31.67 -2.01
N PHE A 106 -11.53 -30.86 -1.80
CA PHE A 106 -12.91 -31.34 -1.63
C PHE A 106 -13.61 -31.70 -2.95
N GLY A 107 -12.90 -31.69 -4.09
CA GLY A 107 -13.42 -32.13 -5.39
C GLY A 107 -14.50 -31.22 -6.00
N SER A 108 -14.77 -30.06 -5.40
CA SER A 108 -15.83 -29.16 -5.83
C SER A 108 -15.36 -28.28 -6.99
N ASP A 109 -15.52 -28.74 -8.23
CA ASP A 109 -15.23 -27.93 -9.41
C ASP A 109 -16.48 -27.17 -9.89
N SER A 110 -16.71 -25.96 -9.36
CA SER A 110 -17.87 -25.14 -9.78
C SER A 110 -17.82 -24.73 -11.26
N MET A 111 -16.66 -24.83 -11.92
CA MET A 111 -16.52 -24.48 -13.34
C MET A 111 -16.50 -25.71 -14.24
N GLN A 112 -16.65 -26.93 -13.70
CA GLN A 112 -16.68 -28.19 -14.46
C GLN A 112 -15.58 -28.26 -15.51
N ARG A 113 -14.35 -27.92 -15.13
CA ARG A 113 -13.20 -27.76 -16.03
C ARG A 113 -12.58 -29.10 -16.44
N GLN A 114 -13.00 -30.20 -15.82
CA GLN A 114 -12.52 -31.53 -16.17
C GLN A 114 -13.05 -31.95 -17.55
N PHE A 115 -12.14 -32.43 -18.40
CA PHE A 115 -12.49 -32.95 -19.72
C PHE A 115 -13.17 -34.32 -19.57
N ASN A 116 -14.44 -34.39 -19.94
CA ASN A 116 -15.22 -35.61 -20.02
C ASN A 116 -15.40 -36.05 -21.50
N PRO A 117 -14.67 -37.08 -21.96
CA PRO A 117 -14.74 -37.58 -23.33
C PRO A 117 -16.08 -38.26 -23.69
N ASN A 118 -16.92 -38.59 -22.70
CA ASN A 118 -18.22 -39.21 -22.92
C ASN A 118 -19.36 -38.19 -23.13
N LEU A 119 -19.09 -36.90 -23.01
CA LEU A 119 -20.08 -35.84 -23.29
C LEU A 119 -20.08 -35.51 -24.78
N SER A 120 -21.27 -35.50 -25.39
CA SER A 120 -21.46 -35.07 -26.78
C SER A 120 -21.21 -33.56 -26.97
N THR A 121 -21.45 -32.76 -25.93
CA THR A 121 -21.12 -31.33 -25.93
C THR A 121 -21.00 -30.79 -24.50
N TYR A 122 -20.14 -29.78 -24.31
CA TYR A 122 -20.02 -29.02 -23.05
C TYR A 122 -20.97 -27.82 -22.97
N ARG A 123 -21.79 -27.59 -24.00
CA ARG A 123 -22.75 -26.48 -24.03
C ARG A 123 -23.86 -26.72 -23.00
N VAL A 124 -23.98 -25.81 -22.05
CA VAL A 124 -25.13 -25.75 -21.14
C VAL A 124 -26.30 -25.09 -21.88
N ALA A 125 -27.43 -25.79 -21.99
CA ALA A 125 -28.62 -25.25 -22.64
C ALA A 125 -29.10 -23.99 -21.90
N SER A 126 -29.35 -22.92 -22.67
CA SER A 126 -29.93 -21.69 -22.13
C SER A 126 -31.32 -21.98 -21.57
N LYS A 127 -31.57 -21.61 -20.32
CA LYS A 127 -32.93 -21.65 -19.77
C LYS A 127 -33.72 -20.50 -20.36
N VAL A 128 -34.90 -20.79 -20.91
CA VAL A 128 -35.81 -19.76 -21.41
C VAL A 128 -36.19 -18.86 -20.23
N ARG A 129 -35.77 -17.59 -20.28
CA ARG A 129 -36.15 -16.61 -19.25
C ARG A 129 -37.60 -16.17 -19.49
N PRO A 130 -38.45 -16.12 -18.46
CA PRO A 130 -39.82 -15.61 -18.59
C PRO A 130 -39.81 -14.13 -18.97
N LYS A 131 -40.82 -13.66 -19.72
CA LYS A 131 -40.95 -12.25 -20.15
C LYS A 131 -40.89 -11.26 -18.99
N GLU A 132 -41.44 -11.65 -17.83
CA GLU A 132 -41.38 -10.92 -16.56
C GLU A 132 -39.95 -10.56 -16.11
N SER A 133 -38.94 -11.37 -16.48
CA SER A 133 -37.54 -11.08 -16.19
C SER A 133 -37.03 -9.82 -16.93
N MET A 134 -37.71 -9.37 -17.98
CA MET A 134 -37.37 -8.13 -18.70
C MET A 134 -38.09 -6.90 -18.14
N GLU A 135 -39.10 -7.09 -17.27
CA GLU A 135 -39.83 -5.98 -16.63
C GLU A 135 -39.04 -5.38 -15.46
N ARG A 136 -38.14 -6.16 -14.85
CA ARG A 136 -37.23 -5.71 -13.79
C ARG A 136 -35.80 -6.14 -14.09
N PRO A 137 -35.09 -5.38 -14.95
CA PRO A 137 -33.76 -5.75 -15.41
C PRO A 137 -32.64 -5.49 -14.37
N PHE A 138 -32.94 -4.91 -13.21
CA PHE A 138 -32.00 -4.62 -12.12
C PHE A 138 -32.59 -5.05 -10.78
#